data_AF-A0A349K172-F1
#
_entry.id   AF-A0A349K172-F1
#
_cell.length_a   1.000
_cell.length_b   1.000
_cell.length_c   1.000
_cell.angle_alpha   90.00
_cell.angle_beta   90.00
_cell.angle_gamma   90.00
#
_symmetry.space_group_name_H-M   'P 1'
#
loop_
_entity.id
_entity.type
_entity.pdbx_description
1 polymer ?
#
loop_
_entity_poly.entity_id
_entity_poly.type
_entity_poly.pdbx_seq_one_letter_code
_entity_poly.pdbx_strand_id
1 'polypeptide(L)'
;LCDLANTREAVENYNVAVREWNEDIIFLRKILPGPADKSYGIQVARLAGLPAPIIDRAKEILGHLEMNAGRPQSQRSKPPQPAEGKSFPHADSPQMDLFNT
;
A
#
# COMPACT_ATOMS: atom_id res chain seq x y z
N LEU A 1 1.46 5.75 5.09
CA LEU A 1 0.35 4.80 4.80
C LEU A 1 -0.78 4.95 5.82
N CYS A 2 -0.47 5.13 7.11
CA CYS A 2 -1.47 5.30 8.16
C CYS A 2 -2.01 6.75 8.27
N ASP A 3 -1.72 7.61 7.30
CA ASP A 3 -1.92 9.07 7.40
C ASP A 3 -3.38 9.51 7.20
N LEU A 4 -4.24 8.62 6.72
CA LEU A 4 -5.63 8.96 6.42
C LEU A 4 -6.40 9.43 7.66
N ALA A 5 -6.14 8.79 8.81
CA ALA A 5 -6.72 9.17 10.10
C ALA A 5 -6.37 10.60 10.52
N ASN A 6 -5.28 11.18 10.00
CA ASN A 6 -4.88 12.57 10.29
C ASN A 6 -5.72 13.60 9.52
N THR A 7 -6.50 13.17 8.53
CA THR A 7 -7.23 14.07 7.61
C THR A 7 -8.74 13.83 7.61
N ARG A 8 -9.23 12.77 8.26
CA ARG A 8 -10.65 12.38 8.27
C ARG A 8 -11.10 12.04 9.67
N GLU A 9 -12.09 12.80 10.17
CA GLU A 9 -12.62 12.68 11.54
C GLU A 9 -13.25 11.31 11.85
N ALA A 10 -13.78 10.61 10.83
CA ALA A 10 -14.42 9.30 11.00
C ALA A 10 -13.48 8.11 10.73
N VAL A 11 -12.16 8.32 10.74
CA VAL A 11 -11.17 7.26 10.43
C VAL A 11 -10.19 7.11 11.58
N GLU A 12 -10.08 5.90 12.12
CA GLU A 12 -9.10 5.54 13.16
C GLU A 12 -8.22 4.38 12.68
N ASN A 13 -6.95 4.39 13.10
CA ASN A 13 -6.05 3.27 12.86
C ASN A 13 -6.06 2.31 14.04
N TYR A 14 -6.02 1.01 13.74
CA TYR A 14 -5.77 -0.06 14.70
C TYR A 14 -4.72 -1.00 14.11
N ASN A 15 -3.96 -1.67 14.98
CA ASN A 15 -2.93 -2.62 14.59
C ASN A 15 -3.00 -3.92 15.40
N VAL A 16 -2.34 -4.97 14.90
CA VAL A 16 -2.18 -6.23 15.63
C VAL A 16 -0.89 -6.16 16.44
N ALA A 17 -0.96 -6.48 17.72
CA ALA A 17 0.19 -6.52 18.61
C ALA A 17 1.18 -7.61 18.16
N VAL A 18 2.44 -7.21 17.99
CA VAL A 18 3.56 -8.08 17.60
C VAL A 18 4.66 -7.97 18.65
N ARG A 19 5.29 -9.10 18.97
CA ARG A 19 6.52 -9.14 19.76
C ARG A 19 7.68 -9.60 18.87
N GLU A 20 8.72 -8.79 18.80
CA GLU A 20 9.97 -9.13 18.13
C GLU A 20 10.86 -9.93 19.09
N TRP A 21 11.46 -11.02 18.60
CA TRP A 21 12.44 -11.82 19.31
C TRP A 21 13.52 -12.29 18.33
N ASN A 22 14.74 -11.78 18.48
CA ASN A 22 15.83 -11.96 17.51
C ASN A 22 15.37 -11.52 16.10
N GLU A 23 15.47 -12.41 15.11
CA GLU A 23 14.98 -12.14 13.76
C GLU A 23 13.50 -12.49 13.58
N ASP A 24 12.85 -13.11 14.57
CA ASP A 24 11.48 -13.63 14.47
C ASP A 24 10.44 -12.74 15.14
N ILE A 25 9.19 -12.97 14.76
CA ILE A 25 8.03 -12.22 15.26
C ILE A 25 6.95 -13.17 15.76
N ILE A 26 6.28 -12.75 16.82
CA ILE A 26 5.14 -13.46 17.42
C ILE A 26 3.93 -12.54 17.38
N PHE A 27 2.89 -12.96 16.68
CA PHE A 27 1.60 -12.27 16.67
C PHE A 27 0.82 -12.61 17.93
N LEU A 28 0.53 -11.60 18.76
CA LEU A 28 -0.16 -11.79 20.05
C LEU A 28 -1.68 -11.92 19.91
N ARG A 29 -2.22 -11.91 18.67
CA ARG A 29 -3.66 -11.94 18.36
C ARG A 29 -4.49 -10.90 19.12
N LYS A 30 -3.87 -9.78 19.48
CA LYS A 30 -4.48 -8.65 20.19
C LYS A 30 -4.52 -7.46 19.27
N ILE A 31 -5.66 -6.78 19.21
CA ILE A 31 -5.80 -5.51 18.49
C ILE A 31 -5.48 -4.36 19.45
N LEU A 32 -4.67 -3.41 18.98
CA LEU A 32 -4.30 -2.19 19.70
C LEU A 32 -4.74 -0.96 18.90
N PRO A 33 -5.16 0.12 19.58
CA PRO A 33 -5.39 1.39 18.91
C PRO A 33 -4.07 1.98 18.41
N GLY A 34 -4.15 2.74 17.32
CA GLY A 34 -3.02 3.45 16.73
C GLY A 34 -2.49 2.83 15.43
N PRO A 35 -1.67 3.59 14.68
CA PRO A 35 -1.05 3.11 13.44
C PRO A 35 -0.07 1.95 13.71
N ALA A 36 0.26 1.19 12.68
CA ALA A 36 1.35 0.23 12.76
C ALA A 36 2.69 0.96 12.64
N ASP A 37 3.64 0.63 13.53
CA ASP A 37 4.97 1.26 13.56
C ASP A 37 5.90 0.75 12.46
N LYS A 38 5.73 -0.52 12.05
CA LYS A 38 6.57 -1.20 11.05
C LYS A 38 5.74 -2.13 10.18
N SER A 39 6.26 -2.42 8.99
CA SER A 39 5.73 -3.47 8.11
C SER A 39 6.54 -4.77 8.29
N TYR A 40 5.86 -5.88 8.57
CA TYR A 40 6.49 -7.18 8.87
C TYR A 40 6.49 -8.17 7.69
N GLY A 41 6.40 -7.67 6.45
CA GLY A 41 6.21 -8.51 5.26
C GLY A 41 7.35 -9.51 5.04
N ILE A 42 8.60 -9.09 5.22
CA ILE A 42 9.78 -9.97 5.06
C ILE A 42 9.80 -11.06 6.14
N GLN A 43 9.37 -10.73 7.35
CA GLN A 43 9.28 -11.67 8.47
C GLN A 43 8.18 -12.71 8.22
N VAL A 44 7.02 -12.28 7.71
CA VAL A 44 5.93 -13.21 7.31
C VAL A 44 6.37 -14.10 6.16
N ALA A 45 7.09 -13.56 5.17
CA ALA A 45 7.65 -14.33 4.06
C ALA A 45 8.59 -15.46 4.53
N ARG A 46 9.45 -15.17 5.52
CA ARG A 46 10.32 -16.18 6.14
C ARG A 46 9.50 -17.22 6.91
N LEU A 47 8.50 -16.81 7.68
CA LEU A 47 7.59 -17.73 8.39
C LEU A 47 6.82 -18.64 7.42
N ALA A 48 6.52 -18.15 6.21
CA ALA A 48 5.90 -18.94 5.13
C ALA A 48 6.87 -19.93 4.46
N GLY A 49 8.15 -19.96 4.85
CA GLY A 49 9.15 -20.89 4.33
C GLY A 49 9.74 -20.48 2.98
N LEU A 50 9.71 -19.19 2.64
CA LEU A 50 10.37 -18.72 1.42
C LEU A 50 11.91 -18.93 1.50
N PRO A 51 12.57 -19.32 0.38
CA PRO A 51 14.02 -19.51 0.33
C PRO A 51 14.83 -18.32 0.84
N ALA A 52 15.91 -18.60 1.59
CA ALA A 52 16.80 -17.57 2.14
C ALA A 52 17.30 -16.54 1.10
N PRO A 53 17.73 -16.93 -0.13
CA PRO A 53 18.17 -15.95 -1.13
C PRO A 53 17.11 -14.92 -1.50
N ILE A 54 15.82 -15.28 -1.45
CA ILE A 54 14.71 -14.36 -1.72
C ILE A 54 14.54 -13.38 -0.56
N ILE A 55 14.63 -13.88 0.68
CA ILE A 55 14.56 -13.04 1.88
C ILE A 55 15.71 -12.04 1.92
N ASP A 56 16.93 -12.49 1.63
CA ASP A 56 18.12 -11.64 1.63
C ASP A 56 18.01 -10.54 0.57
N ARG A 57 17.59 -10.90 -0.65
CA ARG A 57 17.37 -9.92 -1.71
C ARG A 57 16.28 -8.91 -1.35
N ALA A 58 15.21 -9.35 -0.69
CA ALA A 58 14.16 -8.44 -0.23
C ALA A 58 14.67 -7.46 0.84
N LYS A 59 15.54 -7.92 1.76
CA LYS A 59 16.20 -7.06 2.77
C LYS A 59 17.09 -6.00 2.10
N GLU A 60 17.88 -6.39 1.10
CA GLU A 60 18.72 -5.45 0.32
C GLU A 60 17.89 -4.36 -0.35
N ILE A 61 16.82 -4.75 -1.05
CA ILE A 61 15.92 -3.82 -1.75
C ILE A 61 15.23 -2.89 -0.74
N LEU A 62 14.76 -3.41 0.39
CA LEU A 62 14.16 -2.59 1.44
C LEU A 62 15.14 -1.52 1.93
N GLY A 63 16.40 -1.89 2.19
CA GLY A 63 17.43 -0.92 2.59
C GLY A 63 17.60 0.20 1.56
N HIS A 64 17.62 -0.14 0.26
CA HIS A 64 17.70 0.87 -0.80
C HIS A 64 16.45 1.77 -0.86
N LEU A 65 15.25 1.21 -0.63
CA LEU A 65 14.00 1.98 -0.66
C LEU A 65 13.92 2.92 0.55
N GLU A 66 14.29 2.48 1.75
CA GLU A 66 14.28 3.29 2.96
C GLU A 66 15.28 4.46 2.88
N MET A 67 16.45 4.25 2.27
CA MET A 67 17.42 5.31 2.01
C MET A 67 16.85 6.40 1.07
N ASN A 68 16.04 6.01 0.10
CA ASN A 68 15.45 6.93 -0.89
C ASN A 68 14.11 7.54 -0.42
N ALA A 69 13.42 6.91 0.54
CA ALA A 69 12.14 7.36 1.09
C ALA A 69 12.26 8.60 2.00
N GLY A 70 13.46 9.01 2.38
CA GLY A 70 13.72 10.27 3.10
C GLY A 70 13.33 11.55 2.35
N ARG A 71 12.97 11.46 1.06
CA ARG A 71 12.24 12.52 0.35
C ARG A 71 10.77 12.14 0.30
N PRO A 72 9.86 12.84 1.00
CA PRO A 72 8.44 12.66 0.78
C PRO A 72 8.12 13.17 -0.62
N GLN A 73 8.14 12.26 -1.61
CA GLN A 73 7.44 12.47 -2.86
C GLN A 73 5.94 12.36 -2.55
N SER A 74 5.40 13.44 -1.99
CA SER A 74 4.05 13.88 -2.30
C SER A 74 4.02 14.17 -3.80
N GLN A 75 4.02 13.12 -4.62
CA GLN A 75 3.45 13.22 -5.96
C GLN A 75 1.94 13.33 -5.75
N ARG A 76 1.49 14.54 -5.42
CA ARG A 76 0.18 14.99 -5.86
C ARG A 76 0.26 14.97 -7.39
N SER A 77 -0.04 13.83 -8.00
CA SER A 77 -0.49 13.83 -9.38
C SER A 77 -1.73 14.71 -9.39
N LYS A 78 -1.56 15.96 -9.83
CA LYS A 78 -2.64 16.89 -10.11
C LYS A 78 -3.67 16.11 -10.94
N PRO A 79 -4.97 16.14 -10.61
CA PRO A 79 -5.97 15.53 -11.49
C PRO A 79 -5.73 16.08 -12.89
N PRO A 80 -5.71 15.25 -13.94
CA PRO A 80 -5.55 15.77 -15.30
C PRO A 80 -6.68 16.78 -15.51
N GLN A 81 -6.31 18.03 -15.79
CA GLN A 81 -7.26 19.03 -16.23
C GLN A 81 -7.91 18.48 -17.50
N PRO A 82 -9.24 18.55 -17.64
CA PRO A 82 -9.90 18.11 -18.86
C PRO A 82 -9.33 18.95 -20.01
N ALA A 83 -8.57 18.28 -20.87
CA ALA A 83 -8.08 18.90 -22.09
C ALA A 83 -9.29 19.13 -22.99
N GLU A 84 -9.65 20.39 -23.18
CA GLU A 84 -10.57 20.80 -24.23
C GLU A 84 -10.02 20.35 -25.59
N GLY A 85 -10.83 19.56 -26.30
CA GLY A 85 -10.86 19.50 -27.75
C GLY A 85 -9.71 18.81 -28.49
N LYS A 86 -9.80 17.48 -28.64
CA LYS A 86 -9.65 16.81 -29.95
C LYS A 86 -10.64 15.64 -30.02
N SER A 87 -11.52 15.68 -31.02
CA SER A 87 -12.55 14.68 -31.28
C SER A 87 -11.93 13.31 -31.56
N PHE A 88 -12.42 12.27 -30.89
CA PHE A 88 -12.16 10.88 -31.26
C PHE A 88 -12.97 10.53 -32.51
N PRO A 89 -12.44 9.71 -33.44
CA PRO A 89 -13.18 9.27 -34.62
C PRO A 89 -14.43 8.50 -34.20
N HIS A 90 -15.58 8.87 -34.77
CA HIS A 90 -16.86 8.20 -34.58
C HIS A 90 -16.78 6.77 -35.12
N ALA A 91 -16.95 5.78 -34.24
CA ALA A 91 -17.29 4.44 -34.65
C ALA A 91 -18.82 4.36 -34.73
N ASP A 92 -19.34 4.09 -35.91
CA ASP A 92 -20.78 3.94 -36.16
C ASP A 92 -21.34 2.71 -35.41
N SER A 93 -22.02 2.97 -34.28
CA SER A 93 -23.20 2.26 -33.72
C SER A 93 -23.10 0.74 -33.43
N PRO A 94 -24.06 0.10 -32.70
CA PRO A 94 -24.97 0.52 -31.64
C PRO A 94 -24.89 -0.48 -30.45
N GLN A 95 -24.31 -0.10 -29.31
CA GLN A 95 -24.30 -0.97 -28.13
C GLN A 95 -24.72 -0.19 -26.89
N MET A 96 -25.93 0.35 -26.91
CA MET A 96 -26.58 0.95 -25.76
C MET A 96 -28.03 0.51 -25.76
N ASP A 97 -28.31 -0.66 -25.19
CA ASP A 97 -29.65 -1.06 -24.73
C ASP A 97 -29.58 -2.31 -23.81
N LEU A 98 -28.58 -2.38 -22.92
CA LEU A 98 -28.48 -3.51 -21.97
C LEU A 98 -28.74 -3.14 -20.51
N PHE A 99 -28.98 -1.86 -20.18
CA PHE A 99 -29.06 -1.41 -18.79
C PHE A 99 -30.23 -0.48 -18.46
N ASN A 100 -31.24 -0.37 -19.33
CA ASN A 100 -32.48 0.33 -18.99
C ASN A 100 -33.63 -0.69 -18.83
N THR A 101 -33.83 -1.17 -17.61
CA THR A 101 -35.14 -1.62 -17.10
C THR A 101 -35.25 -1.19 -15.64
#